data_AF-A0A9D0YM03-F1
#
_entry.id   AF-A0A9D0YM03-F1
#
_cell.length_a   1.000
_cell.length_b   1.000
_cell.length_c   1.000
_cell.angle_alpha   90.00
_cell.angle_beta   90.00
_cell.angle_gamma   90.00
#
_symmetry.space_group_name_H-M   'P 1'
#
loop_
_entity.id
_entity.type
_entity.pdbx_description
1 polymer ?
#
loop_
_entity_poly.entity_id
_entity_poly.type
_entity_poly.pdbx_seq_one_letter_code
_entity_poly.pdbx_strand_id
1 'polypeptide(L)' 'MEYETVLTIQGYGKFFITLFVTVVFVSYGYSIYKRDRSGERDFERYTDLVHNDSFDSAPLESVDKEEIKKEKLV' A
#
# COMPACT_ATOMS: atom_id res chain seq x y z
N MET A 1 -41.28 -7.08 -10.74
CA MET A 1 -40.57 -7.73 -9.62
C MET A 1 -41.33 -7.42 -8.35
N GLU A 2 -41.48 -8.41 -7.47
CA GLU A 2 -42.16 -8.23 -6.18
C GLU A 2 -41.30 -7.35 -5.26
N TYR A 3 -41.93 -6.50 -4.45
CA TYR A 3 -41.20 -5.55 -3.58
C TYR A 3 -40.16 -6.24 -2.69
N GLU A 4 -40.52 -7.40 -2.14
CA GLU A 4 -39.65 -8.26 -1.34
C GLU A 4 -38.40 -8.73 -2.10
N THR A 5 -38.55 -9.07 -3.38
CA THR A 5 -37.40 -9.48 -4.21
C THR A 5 -36.41 -8.34 -4.43
N VAL A 6 -36.88 -7.10 -4.58
CA VAL A 6 -36.02 -5.91 -4.74
C VAL A 6 -35.25 -5.61 -3.46
N LEU A 7 -35.91 -5.70 -2.30
CA LEU A 7 -35.27 -5.52 -1.00
C LEU A 7 -34.20 -6.58 -0.74
N THR A 8 -34.51 -7.84 -1.08
CA THR A 8 -33.59 -8.97 -0.90
C THR A 8 -32.31 -8.77 -1.72
N ILE A 9 -32.45 -8.40 -3.01
CA ILE A 9 -31.30 -8.12 -3.89
C ILE A 9 -30.47 -6.96 -3.36
N GLN A 10 -31.09 -5.88 -2.88
CA GLN A 10 -30.35 -4.76 -2.27
C GLN A 10 -29.58 -5.18 -1.02
N GLY A 11 -30.16 -6.04 -0.18
CA GLY A 11 -29.49 -6.57 1.02
C GLY A 11 -28.22 -7.32 0.68
N TYR A 12 -28.30 -8.26 -0.27
CA TYR A 12 -27.12 -8.98 -0.75
C TYR A 12 -26.10 -8.05 -1.40
N GLY A 13 -26.55 -7.09 -2.22
CA GLY A 13 -25.66 -6.10 -2.85
C GLY A 13 -24.85 -5.32 -1.82
N LYS A 14 -25.49 -4.81 -0.77
CA LYS A 14 -24.81 -4.09 0.32
C LYS A 14 -23.83 -4.99 1.07
N PHE A 15 -24.21 -6.24 1.37
CA PHE A 15 -23.33 -7.19 2.03
C PHE A 15 -22.05 -7.46 1.21
N PHE A 16 -22.20 -7.73 -0.10
CA PHE A 16 -21.05 -7.99 -0.97
C PHE A 16 -20.15 -6.78 -1.15
N ILE A 17 -20.70 -5.56 -1.21
CA ILE A 17 -19.89 -4.33 -1.24
C ILE A 17 -19.07 -4.21 0.05
N THR A 18 -19.69 -4.40 1.21
CA THR A 18 -18.99 -4.35 2.51
C THR A 18 -17.92 -5.44 2.60
N LEU A 19 -18.22 -6.66 2.17
CA LEU A 19 -17.28 -7.77 2.14
C LEU A 19 -16.10 -7.47 1.21
N PHE A 20 -16.36 -6.96 0.01
CA PHE A 20 -15.34 -6.58 -0.96
C PHE A 20 -14.40 -5.53 -0.38
N VAL A 21 -14.94 -4.45 0.18
CA VAL A 21 -14.15 -3.39 0.82
C VAL A 21 -13.31 -3.96 1.97
N THR A 22 -13.88 -4.82 2.80
CA THR A 22 -13.17 -5.49 3.90
C THR A 22 -12.00 -6.32 3.38
N VAL A 23 -12.20 -7.13 2.34
CA VAL A 23 -11.15 -7.95 1.72
C VAL A 23 -10.04 -7.08 1.14
N VAL A 24 -10.38 -5.97 0.48
CA VAL A 24 -9.39 -5.01 -0.05
C VAL A 24 -8.54 -4.43 1.08
N PHE A 25 -9.14 -4.00 2.20
CA PHE A 25 -8.38 -3.47 3.33
C PHE A 25 -7.50 -4.51 4.00
N VAL A 26 -8.02 -5.72 4.24
CA VAL A 26 -7.24 -6.81 4.85
C VAL A 26 -6.09 -7.22 3.94
N SER A 27 -6.33 -7.37 2.64
CA SER A 27 -5.27 -7.71 1.67
C SER A 27 -4.24 -6.61 1.53
N TYR A 28 -4.63 -5.33 1.62
CA TYR A 28 -3.70 -4.21 1.64
C TYR A 28 -2.78 -4.23 2.86
N GLY A 29 -3.35 -4.45 4.06
CA GLY A 29 -2.56 -4.62 5.29
C GLY A 29 -1.60 -5.81 5.19
N TYR A 30 -2.08 -6.95 4.66
CA TYR A 30 -1.24 -8.12 4.42
C TYR A 30 -0.12 -7.83 3.41
N SER A 31 -0.38 -7.05 2.36
CA SER A 31 0.62 -6.66 1.36
C SER A 31 1.75 -5.83 1.98
N ILE A 32 1.42 -4.88 2.87
CA ILE A 32 2.40 -4.10 3.62
C ILE A 32 3.25 -5.01 4.51
N TYR A 33 2.61 -5.88 5.30
CA TYR A 33 3.31 -6.84 6.17
C TYR A 33 4.24 -7.77 5.37
N LYS A 34 3.79 -8.24 4.21
CA LYS A 34 4.60 -9.09 3.33
C LYS A 34 5.84 -8.37 2.81
N ARG A 35 5.70 -7.11 2.38
CA ARG A 35 6.81 -6.29 1.88
C ARG A 35 7.86 -6.03 2.95
N ASP A 36 7.41 -5.78 4.17
CA ASP A 36 8.25 -5.60 5.35
C ASP A 36 9.05 -6.89 5.65
N ARG A 37 8.37 -8.04 5.71
CA ARG A 37 9.01 -9.35 5.92
C ARG A 37 9.94 -9.80 4.79
N SER A 38 9.66 -9.39 3.55
CA SER A 38 10.47 -9.74 2.39
C SER A 38 11.74 -8.89 2.27
N GLY A 39 11.90 -7.85 3.10
CA GLY A 39 13.03 -6.92 3.04
C GLY A 39 13.06 -6.06 1.77
N GLU A 40 11.97 -6.04 0.99
CA GLU A 40 11.91 -5.31 -0.28
C GLU A 40 11.74 -3.80 -0.04
N ARG A 41 11.08 -3.43 1.06
CA ARG A 41 11.06 -2.06 1.60
C ARG A 41 10.88 -2.10 3.11
N ASP A 42 11.82 -1.48 3.81
CA ASP A 42 11.81 -1.29 5.25
C ASP A 42 11.14 0.06 5.56
N PHE A 43 9.92 0.01 6.09
CA PHE A 43 9.13 1.20 6.40
C PHE A 43 9.53 1.87 7.72
N GLU A 44 10.26 1.18 8.60
CA GLU A 44 10.79 1.75 9.84
C GLU A 44 11.90 2.76 9.51
N ARG A 45 12.77 2.43 8.55
CA ARG A 45 13.84 3.33 8.09
C ARG A 45 13.32 4.69 7.59
N TYR A 46 12.15 4.74 6.97
CA TYR A 46 11.53 6.00 6.54
C TYR A 46 11.02 6.84 7.72
N THR A 47 10.56 6.20 8.79
CA THR A 47 10.11 6.89 10.01
C THR A 47 11.31 7.44 10.78
N ASP A 48 12.43 6.73 10.77
CA ASP A 48 13.69 7.16 11.37
C ASP A 48 14.29 8.40 10.69
N LEU A 49 14.00 8.63 9.40
CA LEU A 49 14.45 9.84 8.70
C LEU A 49 13.98 11.13 9.38
N VAL A 50 12.73 11.14 9.85
CA VAL A 50 12.15 12.30 10.52
C VAL A 50 12.77 12.50 11.89
N HIS A 51 13.17 11.42 12.55
CA HIS A 51 13.75 11.45 13.89
C HIS A 51 15.26 11.71 13.88
N ASN A 52 15.94 11.41 12.77
CA ASN A 52 17.39 11.46 12.66
C ASN A 52 17.82 12.46 11.57
N ASP A 53 17.70 13.75 11.88
CA ASP A 53 18.07 14.88 11.02
C ASP A 53 19.59 15.19 11.04
N SER A 54 20.42 14.14 11.10
CA SER A 54 21.87 14.31 11.06
C SER A 54 22.32 14.69 9.65
N PHE A 55 23.18 15.71 9.54
CA PHE A 55 23.75 16.16 8.26
C PHE A 55 24.61 15.08 7.56
N ASP A 56 25.10 14.08 8.31
CA ASP A 56 25.92 12.97 7.79
C ASP A 56 25.08 11.71 7.45
N SER A 57 23.76 11.86 7.32
CA SER A 57 22.87 10.74 7.01
C SER A 57 23.10 10.21 5.60
N ALA A 58 23.35 8.91 5.48
CA ALA A 58 23.48 8.23 4.20
C ALA A 58 22.10 8.11 3.51
N PRO A 59 22.04 8.16 2.17
CA PRO A 59 20.79 7.98 1.43
C PRO A 59 20.09 6.66 1.80
N LEU A 60 18.77 6.73 2.02
CA LEU A 60 17.94 5.61 2.48
C LEU A 60 17.91 4.43 1.50
N GLU A 61 17.73 4.75 0.22
CA GLU A 61 17.70 3.77 -0.86
C GLU A 61 18.90 3.96 -1.78
N SER A 62 19.46 2.85 -2.24
CA SER A 62 20.53 2.86 -3.24
C SER A 62 19.95 3.35 -4.56
N VAL A 63 20.36 4.53 -5.00
CA VAL A 63 19.93 5.04 -6.30
C VAL A 63 20.58 4.20 -7.39
N ASP A 64 19.76 3.55 -8.20
CA ASP A 64 20.24 2.72 -9.30
C ASP A 64 20.86 3.62 -10.38
N LYS A 65 22.16 3.46 -10.64
CA LYS A 65 22.94 4.40 -11.46
C LYS A 65 22.45 4.49 -12.91
N GLU A 66 21.74 3.47 -13.37
CA GLU A 66 21.11 3.39 -14.69
C GLU A 66 19.88 4.32 -14.83
N GLU A 67 19.10 4.53 -13.75
CA GLU A 67 17.95 5.45 -13.76
C GLU A 67 18.39 6.92 -13.80
N ILE A 68 19.39 7.29 -13.00
CA ILE A 68 19.95 8.65 -12.97
C ILE A 68 20.48 9.06 -14.36
N LYS A 69 21.08 8.10 -15.08
CA LYS A 69 21.63 8.35 -16.42
C LYS A 69 20.54 8.63 -17.45
N LYS A 70 19.38 7.99 -17.34
CA LYS A 70 18.22 8.24 -18.22
C LYS A 70 17.54 9.57 -17.90
N GLU A 71 17.41 9.92 -16.63
CA GLU A 71 16.77 11.17 -16.20
C GLU A 71 17.61 12.41 -16.56
N LYS A 72 18.95 12.29 -16.55
CA LYS A 72 19.87 13.36 -17.02
C LYS A 72 19.94 13.52 -18.54
N LEU A 73 19.35 12.61 -19.31
CA LEU A 73 19.32 12.63 -20.78
C LEU A 73 17.99 13.17 -21.34
N VAL A 74 17.03 13.52 -20.48
CA VAL A 74 15.76 14.20 -20.79
C VAL A 74 15.87 15.66 -20.38
#